data_AF-A0A2N1P8U1-F1
#
_entry.id   AF-A0A2N1P8U1-F1
#
_cell.length_a   1.000
_cell.length_b   1.000
_cell.length_c   1.000
_cell.angle_alpha   90.00
_cell.angle_beta   90.00
_cell.angle_gamma   90.00
#
_symmetry.space_group_name_H-M   'P 1'
#
loop_
_entity.id
_entity.type
_entity.pdbx_description
1 polymer ?
#
loop_
_entity_poly.entity_id
_entity_poly.type
_entity_poly.pdbx_seq_one_letter_code
_entity_poly.pdbx_strand_id
1 'polypeptide(L)'
;MAIVAIFALVIIYGASFAIRITHGFSKTVDSPEYTIRLQILNGCGADGAAGKVARKLPKIIKLPLEIDIVDVGDFDAYHVKESFLILRDKNQKGAEIFAGQIGLDPDNTTFEPIENNIRNVSVTLVVGEDFEKFFK
;
A
#
# COMPACT_ATOMS: atom_id res chain seq x y z
N MET A 1 -48.01 32.35 7.07
CA MET A 1 -47.52 31.37 6.07
C MET A 1 -46.00 31.42 5.88
N ALA A 2 -45.41 32.58 5.57
CA ALA A 2 -43.95 32.69 5.33
C ALA A 2 -43.06 32.26 6.52
N ILE A 3 -43.43 32.61 7.76
CA ILE A 3 -42.66 32.25 8.97
C ILE A 3 -42.61 30.73 9.18
N VAL A 4 -43.72 30.04 8.90
CA VAL A 4 -43.82 28.57 9.04
C VAL A 4 -42.95 27.86 7.99
N ALA A 5 -42.91 28.39 6.77
CA ALA A 5 -42.06 27.86 5.70
C ALA A 5 -40.56 28.01 6.02
N ILE A 6 -40.16 29.14 6.60
CA ILE A 6 -38.76 29.37 7.02
C ILE A 6 -38.37 28.39 8.13
N PHE A 7 -39.23 28.19 9.13
CA PHE A 7 -38.98 27.23 10.20
C PHE A 7 -38.83 25.79 9.68
N ALA A 8 -39.70 25.37 8.75
CA ALA A 8 -39.61 24.05 8.14
C ALA A 8 -38.28 23.86 7.38
N LEU A 9 -37.82 24.90 6.67
CA LEU A 9 -36.56 24.86 5.92
C LEU A 9 -35.35 24.73 6.85
N VAL A 10 -35.33 25.45 7.97
CA VAL A 10 -34.26 25.35 8.99
C VAL A 10 -34.23 23.96 9.61
N ILE A 11 -35.38 23.36 9.91
CA ILE A 11 -35.46 22.00 10.46
C ILE A 11 -34.96 20.97 9.45
N ILE A 12 -35.36 21.07 8.18
CA ILE A 12 -34.91 20.17 7.11
C ILE A 12 -33.39 20.30 6.91
N TYR A 13 -32.86 21.52 6.90
CA TYR A 13 -31.43 21.75 6.78
C TYR A 13 -30.66 21.19 7.99
N GLY A 14 -31.15 21.43 9.21
CA GLY A 14 -30.57 20.89 10.44
C GLY A 14 -30.59 19.36 10.47
N ALA A 15 -31.69 18.74 10.09
CA ALA A 15 -31.79 17.29 9.98
C ALA A 15 -30.86 16.72 8.90
N SER A 16 -30.76 17.37 7.74
CA SER A 16 -29.85 16.97 6.66
C SER A 16 -28.39 17.08 7.09
N PHE A 17 -28.04 18.14 7.81
CA PHE A 17 -26.70 18.35 8.36
C PHE A 17 -26.38 17.30 9.45
N ALA A 18 -27.33 17.01 10.35
CA ALA A 18 -27.17 15.98 11.37
C ALA A 18 -26.97 14.59 10.75
N ILE A 19 -27.78 14.22 9.74
CA ILE A 19 -27.63 12.96 8.99
C ILE A 19 -26.27 12.90 8.30
N ARG A 20 -25.79 14.01 7.72
CA ARG A 20 -24.47 14.05 7.07
C ARG A 20 -23.32 13.89 8.05
N ILE A 21 -23.44 14.44 9.26
CA ILE A 21 -22.45 14.27 10.33
C ILE A 21 -22.48 12.84 10.88
N THR A 22 -23.67 12.26 11.14
CA THR A 22 -23.77 10.92 11.74
C THR A 22 -23.47 9.79 10.75
N HIS A 23 -23.69 9.99 9.45
CA HIS A 23 -23.22 9.05 8.43
C HIS A 23 -21.74 9.25 8.06
N GLY A 24 -21.10 10.32 8.53
CA GLY A 24 -19.67 10.53 8.45
C GLY A 24 -18.95 9.76 9.55
N PHE A 25 -18.61 8.49 9.27
CA PHE A 25 -17.65 7.66 10.01
C PHE A 25 -18.08 7.16 11.41
N SER A 26 -18.52 5.89 11.44
CA SER A 26 -17.81 4.88 12.24
C SER A 26 -18.26 3.48 11.80
N LYS A 27 -17.87 3.07 10.59
CA LYS A 27 -17.62 1.63 10.43
C LYS A 27 -16.36 1.39 11.25
N THR A 28 -16.42 0.45 12.20
CA THR A 28 -15.24 -0.16 12.83
C THR A 28 -14.46 -0.90 11.75
N VAL A 29 -13.90 -0.16 10.81
CA VAL A 29 -12.94 -0.66 9.82
C VAL A 29 -11.64 -0.66 10.59
N ASP A 30 -11.16 -1.86 10.90
CA ASP A 30 -9.81 -2.07 11.42
C ASP A 30 -8.86 -1.21 10.58
N SER A 31 -8.34 -0.14 11.18
CA SER A 31 -7.41 0.74 10.49
C SER A 31 -6.06 0.04 10.43
N PRO A 32 -5.37 0.07 9.29
CA PRO A 32 -4.06 -0.54 9.18
C PRO A 32 -3.11 0.13 10.17
N GLU A 33 -2.38 -0.69 10.93
CA GLU A 33 -1.37 -0.21 11.88
C GLU A 33 -0.11 0.26 11.13
N TYR A 34 0.14 -0.32 9.95
CA TYR A 34 1.29 0.00 9.11
C TYR A 34 0.85 0.25 7.67
N THR A 35 1.26 1.40 7.11
CA THR A 35 1.13 1.70 5.68
C THR A 35 2.51 1.69 5.04
N ILE A 36 2.70 0.88 3.99
CA ILE A 36 3.94 0.83 3.21
C ILE A 36 3.72 1.50 1.87
N ARG A 37 4.60 2.44 1.53
CA ARG A 37 4.69 2.98 0.17
C ARG A 37 5.72 2.18 -0.61
N LEU A 38 5.22 1.30 -1.47
CA LEU A 38 6.00 0.27 -2.15
C LEU A 38 6.35 0.70 -3.57
N GLN A 39 7.63 0.57 -3.92
CA GLN A 39 8.11 0.57 -5.30
C GLN A 39 8.35 -0.86 -5.75
N ILE A 40 7.97 -1.21 -6.98
CA ILE A 40 8.18 -2.56 -7.53
C ILE A 40 9.09 -2.46 -8.75
N LEU A 41 10.25 -3.11 -8.70
CA LEU A 41 11.23 -3.12 -9.77
C LEU A 41 11.39 -4.52 -10.36
N ASN A 42 11.44 -4.61 -11.69
CA ASN A 42 11.64 -5.85 -12.41
C ASN A 42 13.13 -6.22 -12.49
N GLY A 43 13.57 -7.21 -11.70
CA GLY A 43 14.94 -7.75 -11.77
C GLY A 43 15.05 -9.03 -12.60
N CYS A 44 13.93 -9.71 -12.89
CA CYS A 44 13.95 -11.00 -13.58
C CYS A 44 14.14 -10.87 -15.11
N GLY A 45 13.95 -9.67 -15.67
CA GLY A 45 14.06 -9.41 -17.10
C GLY A 45 12.89 -9.96 -17.93
N ALA A 46 11.80 -10.39 -17.28
CA ALA A 46 10.59 -10.81 -17.97
C ALA A 46 9.63 -9.63 -18.14
N ASP A 47 9.14 -9.43 -19.36
CA ASP A 47 8.26 -8.31 -19.68
C ASP A 47 7.00 -8.29 -18.80
N GLY A 48 6.81 -7.16 -18.13
CA GLY A 48 5.64 -6.90 -17.29
C GLY A 48 5.57 -7.71 -16.00
N ALA A 49 6.66 -8.34 -15.53
CA ALA A 49 6.70 -9.04 -14.25
C ALA A 49 6.34 -8.13 -13.08
N ALA A 50 7.00 -6.97 -12.96
CA ALA A 50 6.69 -5.97 -11.93
C ALA A 50 5.22 -5.50 -11.99
N GLY A 51 4.68 -5.30 -13.20
CA GLY A 51 3.26 -4.93 -13.38
C GLY A 51 2.29 -6.04 -12.98
N LYS A 52 2.63 -7.33 -13.20
CA LYS A 52 1.83 -8.47 -12.73
C LYS A 52 1.82 -8.51 -11.20
N VAL A 53 2.98 -8.31 -10.57
CA VAL A 53 3.10 -8.26 -9.12
C VAL A 53 2.28 -7.10 -8.55
N ALA A 54 2.41 -5.90 -9.11
CA ALA A 54 1.65 -4.72 -8.70
C ALA A 54 0.13 -4.93 -8.71
N ARG A 55 -0.41 -5.69 -9.66
CA ARG A 55 -1.86 -5.97 -9.74
C ARG A 55 -2.34 -7.04 -8.77
N LYS A 56 -1.47 -7.97 -8.37
CA LYS A 56 -1.84 -9.11 -7.52
C LYS A 56 -1.54 -8.87 -6.04
N LEU A 57 -0.47 -8.16 -5.75
CA LEU A 57 0.03 -7.93 -4.40
C LEU A 57 -1.04 -7.32 -3.47
N PRO A 58 -1.82 -6.28 -3.85
CA PRO A 58 -2.85 -5.73 -2.96
C PRO A 58 -3.97 -6.71 -2.59
N LYS A 59 -4.12 -7.83 -3.32
CA LYS A 59 -5.16 -8.85 -3.07
C LYS A 59 -4.75 -9.89 -2.04
N ILE A 60 -3.45 -10.06 -1.81
CA ILE A 60 -2.92 -11.08 -0.89
C ILE A 60 -2.56 -10.49 0.48
N ILE A 61 -2.32 -9.18 0.52
CA ILE A 61 -1.92 -8.46 1.73
C ILE A 61 -3.12 -8.27 2.65
N LYS A 62 -2.88 -8.49 3.94
CA LYS A 62 -3.90 -8.46 5.00
C LYS A 62 -3.48 -7.52 6.11
N LEU A 63 -4.48 -7.11 6.89
CA LEU A 63 -4.27 -6.39 8.14
C LEU A 63 -3.23 -7.12 9.03
N PRO A 64 -2.39 -6.37 9.76
CA PRO A 64 -2.48 -4.92 10.00
C PRO A 64 -1.78 -4.05 8.94
N LEU A 65 -1.45 -4.61 7.77
CA LEU A 65 -0.69 -3.93 6.72
C LEU A 65 -1.60 -3.37 5.61
N GLU A 66 -1.27 -2.17 5.15
CA GLU A 66 -1.78 -1.58 3.90
C GLU A 66 -0.61 -1.22 2.98
N ILE A 67 -0.77 -1.45 1.67
CA ILE A 67 0.25 -1.14 0.66
C ILE A 67 -0.28 -0.13 -0.34
N ASP A 68 0.47 0.95 -0.49
CA ASP A 68 0.33 1.94 -1.55
C ASP A 68 1.45 1.73 -2.57
N ILE A 69 1.11 1.32 -3.80
CA ILE A 69 2.11 1.13 -4.86
C ILE A 69 2.35 2.47 -5.54
N VAL A 70 3.51 3.08 -5.23
CA VAL A 70 3.84 4.44 -5.67
C VAL A 70 4.60 4.50 -6.99
N ASP A 71 5.24 3.40 -7.37
CA ASP A 71 6.07 3.33 -8.57
C ASP A 71 6.30 1.90 -9.02
N VAL A 72 6.35 1.70 -10.34
CA VAL A 72 6.62 0.41 -10.98
C VAL A 72 7.60 0.64 -12.13
N GLY A 73 8.70 -0.11 -12.15
CA GLY A 73 9.74 0.06 -13.16
C GLY A 73 10.61 -1.17 -13.33
N ASP A 74 11.76 -0.98 -13.97
CA ASP A 74 12.77 -2.01 -14.18
C ASP A 74 13.96 -1.78 -13.24
N PHE A 75 14.62 -2.87 -12.84
CA PHE A 75 15.84 -2.81 -12.05
C PHE A 75 17.05 -2.70 -12.99
N ASP A 76 18.10 -2.00 -12.54
CA ASP A 76 19.29 -1.77 -13.37
C ASP A 76 20.03 -3.07 -13.72
N ALA A 77 19.86 -4.12 -12.90
CA ALA A 77 20.38 -5.46 -13.15
C ALA A 77 19.27 -6.43 -13.60
N TYR A 78 19.60 -7.26 -14.59
CA TYR A 78 18.74 -8.32 -15.11
C TYR A 78 19.15 -9.69 -14.56
N HIS A 79 18.25 -10.68 -14.65
CA HIS A 79 18.44 -12.06 -14.20
C HIS A 79 18.62 -12.24 -12.68
N VAL A 80 17.98 -11.37 -11.89
CA VAL A 80 17.84 -11.57 -10.45
C VAL A 80 17.09 -12.88 -10.20
N LYS A 81 17.74 -13.85 -9.54
CA LYS A 81 17.17 -15.18 -9.26
C LYS A 81 16.13 -15.15 -8.16
N GLU A 82 16.45 -14.46 -7.07
CA GLU A 82 15.61 -14.40 -5.88
C GLU A 82 15.14 -12.98 -5.65
N SER A 83 13.85 -12.83 -5.39
CA SER A 83 13.27 -11.55 -5.04
C SER A 83 13.76 -11.10 -3.67
N PHE A 84 13.98 -9.80 -3.52
CA PHE A 84 14.49 -9.20 -2.28
C PHE A 84 13.87 -7.83 -2.02
N LEU A 85 13.97 -7.39 -0.78
CA LEU A 85 13.49 -6.07 -0.35
C LEU A 85 14.64 -5.11 -0.12
N ILE A 86 14.46 -3.87 -0.54
CA ILE A 86 15.33 -2.75 -0.19
C ILE A 86 14.54 -1.81 0.71
N LEU A 87 14.95 -1.72 1.97
CA LEU A 87 14.36 -0.84 2.98
C LEU A 87 14.92 0.57 2.82
N ARG A 88 14.04 1.55 2.65
CA ARG A 88 14.40 2.96 2.44
C ARG A 88 14.21 3.81 3.70
N ASP A 89 13.47 3.28 4.68
CA ASP A 89 13.21 3.89 5.99
C ASP A 89 13.66 2.96 7.13
N LYS A 90 13.93 3.56 8.29
CA LYS A 90 14.29 2.87 9.54
C LYS A 90 13.12 2.13 10.18
N ASN A 91 11.87 2.41 9.78
CA ASN A 91 10.72 1.66 10.28
C ASN A 91 10.63 0.27 9.61
N GLN A 92 11.37 -0.68 10.17
CA GLN A 92 11.50 -2.03 9.61
C GLN A 92 10.29 -2.92 9.89
N LYS A 93 9.52 -2.63 10.95
CA LYS A 93 8.45 -3.53 11.44
C LYS A 93 7.35 -3.78 10.41
N GLY A 94 6.94 -2.74 9.68
CA GLY A 94 5.99 -2.91 8.58
C GLY A 94 6.56 -3.79 7.46
N ALA A 95 7.83 -3.57 7.10
CA ALA A 95 8.51 -4.32 6.05
C ALA A 95 8.77 -5.79 6.42
N GLU A 96 9.07 -6.07 7.69
CA GLU A 96 9.17 -7.43 8.23
C GLU A 96 7.85 -8.19 8.12
N ILE A 97 6.74 -7.54 8.52
CA ILE A 97 5.39 -8.10 8.36
C ILE A 97 5.09 -8.33 6.88
N PHE A 98 5.44 -7.38 6.02
CA PHE A 98 5.27 -7.49 4.58
C PHE A 98 6.02 -8.70 4.00
N ALA A 99 7.32 -8.83 4.30
CA ALA A 99 8.15 -9.96 3.88
C ALA A 99 7.53 -11.30 4.31
N GLY A 100 7.07 -11.39 5.56
CA GLY A 100 6.39 -12.56 6.09
C GLY A 100 5.08 -12.90 5.36
N GLN A 101 4.28 -11.89 4.98
CA GLN A 101 3.02 -12.12 4.24
C GLN A 101 3.24 -12.61 2.81
N ILE A 102 4.33 -12.19 2.16
CA ILE A 102 4.65 -12.62 0.78
C ILE A 102 5.57 -13.85 0.72
N GLY A 103 6.00 -14.37 1.88
CA GLY A 103 6.84 -15.56 1.99
C GLY A 103 8.29 -15.34 1.53
N LEU A 104 8.80 -14.11 1.69
CA LEU A 104 10.18 -13.75 1.33
C LEU A 104 11.10 -14.01 2.52
N ASP A 105 12.31 -14.51 2.25
CA ASP A 105 13.30 -14.82 3.28
C ASP A 105 13.73 -13.52 4.01
N PRO A 106 13.70 -13.46 5.35
CA PRO A 106 14.20 -12.30 6.09
C PRO A 106 15.62 -11.88 5.68
N ASP A 107 16.48 -12.83 5.31
CA ASP A 107 17.86 -12.57 4.88
C ASP A 107 17.94 -11.91 3.49
N ASN A 108 16.86 -11.98 2.70
CA ASN A 108 16.72 -11.29 1.41
C ASN A 108 16.20 -9.85 1.58
N THR A 109 16.67 -9.17 2.62
CA THR A 109 16.34 -7.77 2.90
C THR A 109 17.61 -6.96 3.11
N THR A 110 17.75 -5.86 2.38
CA THR A 110 18.88 -4.92 2.51
C THR A 110 18.37 -3.54 2.88
N PHE A 111 19.13 -2.78 3.68
CA PHE A 111 18.80 -1.41 4.03
C PHE A 111 19.68 -0.43 3.24
N GLU A 112 19.04 0.40 2.42
CA GLU A 112 19.71 1.40 1.61
C GLU A 112 18.86 2.67 1.54
N PRO A 113 19.20 3.73 2.30
CA PRO A 113 18.43 4.96 2.31
C PRO A 113 18.54 5.69 0.96
N ILE A 114 17.46 6.37 0.56
CA ILE A 114 17.44 7.23 -0.64
C ILE A 114 17.59 8.68 -0.22
N GLU A 115 18.58 9.37 -0.79
CA GLU A 115 18.65 10.83 -0.72
C GLU A 115 17.54 11.46 -1.57
N ASN A 116 16.85 12.46 -1.03
CA ASN A 116 15.73 13.15 -1.71
C ASN A 116 14.60 12.20 -2.14
N ASN A 117 14.04 11.46 -1.17
CA ASN A 117 12.91 10.56 -1.38
C ASN A 117 11.59 11.30 -1.65
N ILE A 118 11.47 11.96 -2.80
CA ILE A 118 10.32 12.81 -3.18
C ILE A 118 9.00 12.04 -3.17
N ARG A 119 9.04 10.73 -3.48
CA ARG A 119 7.86 9.86 -3.49
C ARG A 119 7.59 9.19 -2.14
N ASN A 120 8.40 9.46 -1.11
CA ASN A 120 8.37 8.82 0.20
C ASN A 120 8.27 7.28 0.11
N VAL A 121 9.06 6.66 -0.79
CA VAL A 121 9.16 5.20 -0.90
C VAL A 121 9.68 4.65 0.41
N SER A 122 8.95 3.72 1.03
CA SER A 122 9.34 3.07 2.27
C SER A 122 10.12 1.78 1.99
N VAL A 123 9.67 1.02 0.99
CA VAL A 123 10.24 -0.27 0.59
C VAL A 123 10.28 -0.35 -0.93
N THR A 124 11.37 -0.88 -1.48
CA THR A 124 11.46 -1.31 -2.88
C THR A 124 11.45 -2.83 -2.90
N LEU A 125 10.49 -3.44 -3.59
CA LEU A 125 10.49 -4.87 -3.90
C LEU A 125 11.17 -5.07 -5.26
N VAL A 126 12.31 -5.76 -5.27
CA VAL A 126 12.95 -6.22 -6.50
C VAL A 126 12.44 -7.62 -6.81
N VAL A 127 11.81 -7.74 -7.97
CA VAL A 127 11.13 -8.95 -8.42
C VAL A 127 12.11 -9.83 -9.19
N GLY A 128 12.47 -10.97 -8.61
CA GLY A 128 13.30 -11.99 -9.22
C GLY A 128 12.49 -13.01 -10.03
N GLU A 129 13.17 -14.01 -10.61
CA GLU A 129 12.55 -15.10 -11.38
C GLU A 129 11.55 -15.92 -10.53
N ASP A 130 11.64 -15.85 -9.21
CA ASP A 130 10.82 -16.58 -8.26
C ASP A 130 9.49 -15.89 -7.88
N PHE A 131 9.13 -14.78 -8.53
CA PHE A 131 7.94 -13.99 -8.21
C PHE A 131 6.61 -14.74 -8.24
N GLU A 132 6.54 -15.88 -8.94
CA GLU A 132 5.36 -16.74 -8.95
C GLU A 132 5.08 -17.36 -7.57
N LYS A 133 6.09 -17.51 -6.72
CA LYS A 133 5.94 -18.02 -5.35
C LYS A 133 5.05 -17.12 -4.49
N PHE A 134 4.97 -15.82 -4.78
CA PHE A 134 4.15 -14.87 -4.05
C PHE A 134 2.63 -15.14 -4.16
N PHE A 135 2.20 -15.93 -5.14
CA PHE A 135 0.78 -16.12 -5.46
C PHE A 135 0.31 -17.57 -5.35
N LYS A 136 1.09 -18.46 -4.74
CA LYS A 136 0.70 -19.85 -4.46
C LYS A 136 -0.05 -19.93 -3.14
#